data_AF-A0A1U7E960-F1
#
_entry.id   AF-A0A1U7E960-F1
#
_cell.length_a   1.000
_cell.length_b   1.000
_cell.length_c   1.000
_cell.angle_alpha   90.00
_cell.angle_beta   90.00
_cell.angle_gamma   90.00
#
_symmetry.space_group_name_H-M   'P 1'
#
loop_
_entity.id
_entity.type
_entity.pdbx_description
1 polymer ?
#
loop_
_entity_poly.entity_id
_entity_poly.type
_entity_poly.pdbx_seq_one_letter_code
_entity_poly.pdbx_strand_id
1 'polypeptide(L)'
;MEDIQIYLLLTDTSSLLTQTIKLFTRQKYNHISIAFDNELENTYSFGRRKISNPFIGGFVKEDTGSNFFLRSDCAIYSLTITQNEKVKLDELIYKMEADKQIWHYNFLGLITAFFEINWDRENHYFCSQFVATVLSEAGIFKTNKPLSLISPMDILESLSCKLEYEGTLFDYSQDQSLSQLLHYPSSTKLKKKNFS
;
A
#
# COMPACT_ATOMS: atom_id res chain seq x y z
N MET A 1 -10.76 -22.21 -9.43
CA MET A 1 -10.17 -20.91 -9.81
C MET A 1 -9.28 -20.54 -8.63
N GLU A 2 -8.03 -20.18 -8.87
CA GLU A 2 -7.18 -19.65 -7.80
C GLU A 2 -7.80 -18.35 -7.29
N ASP A 3 -7.82 -18.20 -5.96
CA ASP A 3 -8.31 -16.98 -5.33
C ASP A 3 -7.32 -15.85 -5.62
N ILE A 4 -7.79 -14.77 -6.25
CA ILE A 4 -6.95 -13.60 -6.54
C ILE A 4 -6.96 -12.73 -5.30
N GLN A 5 -5.77 -12.45 -4.78
CA GLN A 5 -5.60 -11.64 -3.58
C GLN A 5 -4.86 -10.34 -3.90
N ILE A 6 -5.32 -9.28 -3.26
CA ILE A 6 -4.56 -8.03 -3.10
C ILE A 6 -4.32 -7.82 -1.62
N TYR A 7 -3.39 -6.94 -1.29
CA TYR A 7 -2.97 -6.67 0.07
C TYR A 7 -3.10 -5.18 0.38
N LEU A 8 -3.60 -4.86 1.56
CA LEU A 8 -3.58 -3.52 2.12
C LEU A 8 -2.48 -3.47 3.19
N LEU A 9 -1.47 -2.64 2.95
CA LEU A 9 -0.33 -2.47 3.82
C LEU A 9 -0.52 -1.18 4.63
N LEU A 10 -0.78 -1.33 5.92
CA LEU A 10 -0.78 -0.22 6.87
C LEU A 10 0.61 -0.13 7.49
N THR A 11 1.20 1.07 7.51
CA THR A 11 2.55 1.30 8.05
C THR A 11 2.59 2.51 8.97
N ASP A 12 3.42 2.44 10.01
CA ASP A 12 3.82 3.61 10.75
C ASP A 12 5.01 4.28 10.07
N THR A 13 4.73 5.22 9.19
CA THR A 13 5.75 6.03 8.51
C THR A 13 6.06 7.30 9.28
N SER A 14 5.89 7.32 10.60
CA SER A 14 6.06 8.51 11.44
C SER A 14 7.44 9.18 11.33
N SER A 15 8.42 8.70 10.56
CA SER A 15 9.60 9.49 10.19
C SER A 15 9.49 10.31 8.88
N LEU A 16 8.41 10.19 8.09
CA LEU A 16 8.21 10.90 6.80
C LEU A 16 7.29 12.12 6.84
N LEU A 17 6.35 12.19 7.78
CA LEU A 17 5.50 13.36 7.98
C LEU A 17 6.31 14.43 8.73
N THR A 18 6.39 15.63 8.16
CA THR A 18 6.84 16.82 8.89
C THR A 18 6.12 16.90 10.23
N GLN A 19 6.79 17.41 11.27
CA GLN A 19 6.26 17.54 12.63
C GLN A 19 4.85 18.17 12.68
N THR A 20 4.49 18.95 11.66
CA THR A 20 3.17 19.56 11.48
C THR A 20 2.02 18.56 11.33
N ILE A 21 2.17 17.42 10.63
CA ILE A 21 1.06 16.45 10.46
C ILE A 21 1.03 15.40 11.58
N LYS A 22 2.18 15.12 12.21
CA LYS A 22 2.27 14.24 13.40
C LYS A 22 1.32 14.63 14.53
N LEU A 23 1.00 15.93 14.65
CA LEU A 23 0.08 16.41 15.66
C LEU A 23 -1.38 15.97 15.40
N PHE A 24 -1.73 15.69 14.14
CA PHE A 24 -3.11 15.49 13.69
C PHE A 24 -3.49 14.01 13.53
N THR A 25 -2.54 13.10 13.30
CA THR A 25 -2.80 11.66 13.13
C THR A 25 -2.13 10.83 14.23
N ARG A 26 -2.67 10.86 15.45
CA ARG A 26 -2.25 9.99 16.58
C ARG A 26 -2.72 8.54 16.43
N GLN A 27 -2.72 8.01 15.21
CA GLN A 27 -3.09 6.62 14.94
C GLN A 27 -1.84 5.77 14.80
N LYS A 28 -1.89 4.52 15.30
CA LYS A 28 -0.80 3.54 15.26
C LYS A 28 -0.22 3.37 13.85
N TYR A 29 -1.08 3.41 12.84
CA TYR A 29 -0.71 3.39 11.43
C TYR A 29 -1.19 4.68 10.77
N ASN A 30 -0.27 5.41 10.13
CA ASN A 30 -0.53 6.73 9.52
C ASN A 30 -0.40 6.72 7.99
N HIS A 31 -0.05 5.58 7.42
CA HIS A 31 0.07 5.38 5.99
C HIS A 31 -0.60 4.08 5.57
N ILE A 32 -1.22 4.10 4.39
CA ILE A 32 -1.85 2.93 3.77
C ILE A 32 -1.43 2.84 2.30
N SER A 33 -1.08 1.64 1.87
CA SER A 33 -0.71 1.30 0.50
C SER A 33 -1.52 0.09 0.03
N ILE A 34 -1.63 -0.08 -1.29
CA ILE A 34 -2.23 -1.26 -1.92
C ILE A 34 -1.14 -2.05 -2.65
N ALA A 35 -1.08 -3.36 -2.44
CA ALA A 35 -0.13 -4.26 -3.07
C ALA A 35 -0.83 -5.39 -3.82
N PHE A 36 -0.25 -5.83 -4.94
CA PHE A 36 -0.86 -6.82 -5.84
C PHE A 36 -0.21 -8.21 -5.74
N ASP A 37 0.70 -8.40 -4.80
CA ASP A 37 1.41 -9.65 -4.52
C ASP A 37 1.75 -9.72 -3.01
N ASN A 38 1.94 -10.93 -2.49
CA ASN A 38 2.27 -11.17 -1.08
C ASN A 38 3.71 -10.78 -0.75
N GLU A 39 4.60 -10.74 -1.73
CA GLU A 39 5.98 -10.26 -1.57
C GLU A 39 6.05 -8.74 -1.36
N LEU A 40 4.95 -8.03 -1.61
CA LEU A 40 4.82 -6.58 -1.55
C LEU A 40 5.75 -5.84 -2.54
N GLU A 41 6.14 -6.49 -3.64
CA GLU A 41 6.97 -5.91 -4.70
C GLU A 41 6.18 -4.90 -5.55
N ASN A 42 4.89 -5.16 -5.79
CA ASN A 42 3.99 -4.26 -6.50
C ASN A 42 3.08 -3.53 -5.52
N THR A 43 3.72 -2.74 -4.64
CA THR A 43 3.05 -1.87 -3.66
C THR A 43 2.97 -0.44 -4.18
N TYR A 44 1.79 0.16 -4.11
CA TYR A 44 1.50 1.50 -4.62
C TYR A 44 0.81 2.37 -3.57
N SER A 45 1.14 3.67 -3.58
CA SER A 45 0.52 4.64 -2.68
C SER A 45 0.56 6.06 -3.26
N PHE A 46 -0.03 7.00 -2.53
CA PHE A 46 0.31 8.42 -2.67
C PHE A 46 1.21 8.84 -1.52
N GLY A 47 2.38 9.35 -1.86
CA GLY A 47 3.43 9.68 -0.91
C GLY A 47 4.38 10.75 -1.43
N ARG A 48 5.48 10.97 -0.71
CA ARG A 48 6.51 11.93 -1.09
C ARG A 48 7.38 11.31 -2.20
N ARG A 49 7.59 12.03 -3.31
CA ARG A 49 8.51 11.60 -4.38
C ARG A 49 9.97 11.89 -4.03
N LYS A 50 10.19 12.91 -3.20
CA LYS A 50 11.52 13.31 -2.75
C LYS A 50 11.54 13.50 -1.24
N ILE A 51 12.34 12.69 -0.55
CA ILE A 51 12.49 12.74 0.92
C ILE A 51 12.95 14.13 1.41
N SER A 52 13.66 14.89 0.58
CA SER A 52 14.15 16.23 0.94
C SER A 52 13.11 17.35 0.80
N ASN A 53 11.98 17.15 0.11
CA ASN A 53 10.95 18.18 -0.05
C ASN A 53 9.55 17.62 0.25
N PRO A 54 8.89 18.05 1.33
CA PRO A 54 7.57 17.54 1.69
C PRO A 54 6.52 17.89 0.66
N PHE A 55 6.64 19.01 -0.05
CA PHE A 55 5.61 19.49 -0.98
C PHE A 55 5.66 18.82 -2.36
N ILE A 56 6.65 17.97 -2.64
CA ILE A 56 6.77 17.21 -3.89
C ILE A 56 6.36 15.76 -3.61
N GLY A 57 5.06 15.52 -3.67
CA GLY A 57 4.46 14.19 -3.54
C GLY A 57 3.46 13.90 -4.65
N GLY A 58 3.06 12.65 -4.77
CA GLY A 58 2.10 12.15 -5.75
C GLY A 58 2.07 10.63 -5.76
N PHE A 59 1.56 10.04 -6.84
CA PHE A 59 1.58 8.60 -7.03
C PHE A 59 3.01 8.05 -7.01
N VAL A 60 3.23 6.97 -6.26
CA VAL A 60 4.52 6.27 -6.10
C VAL A 60 4.31 4.75 -6.10
N LYS A 61 5.30 4.03 -6.64
CA LYS A 61 5.52 2.61 -6.35
C LYS A 61 6.47 2.57 -5.15
N GLU A 62 6.03 1.96 -4.07
CA GLU A 62 6.76 1.93 -2.80
C GLU A 62 7.94 0.97 -2.87
N ASP A 63 9.07 1.36 -2.27
CA ASP A 63 10.23 0.49 -2.09
C ASP A 63 10.16 -0.14 -0.69
N THR A 64 9.38 -1.22 -0.59
CA THR A 64 9.17 -2.00 0.65
C THR A 64 10.45 -2.67 1.15
N GLY A 65 11.44 -2.86 0.28
CA GLY A 65 12.78 -3.33 0.62
C GLY A 65 13.74 -2.24 1.13
N SER A 66 13.33 -0.97 1.10
CA SER A 66 14.17 0.11 1.62
C SER A 66 14.35 0.01 3.14
N ASN A 67 15.53 0.40 3.64
CA ASN A 67 15.81 0.46 5.09
C ASN A 67 14.77 1.27 5.88
N PHE A 68 14.10 2.22 5.22
CA PHE A 68 13.03 3.01 5.80
C PHE A 68 11.80 2.15 6.10
N PHE A 69 11.30 1.44 5.08
CA PHE A 69 10.10 0.61 5.20
C PHE A 69 10.35 -0.62 6.08
N LEU A 70 11.50 -1.28 5.93
CA LEU A 70 11.87 -2.47 6.72
C LEU A 70 11.86 -2.21 8.24
N ARG A 71 12.16 -0.99 8.69
CA ARG A 71 12.15 -0.61 10.11
C ARG A 71 10.79 -0.17 10.64
N SER A 72 9.80 -0.05 9.76
CA SER A 72 8.48 0.44 10.13
C SER A 72 7.62 -0.70 10.66
N ASP A 73 6.87 -0.42 11.72
CA ASP A 73 5.79 -1.30 12.15
C ASP A 73 4.70 -1.29 11.08
N CYS A 74 4.16 -2.47 10.78
CA CYS A 74 3.14 -2.67 9.77
C CYS A 74 2.05 -3.64 10.22
N ALA A 75 0.91 -3.54 9.52
CA ALA A 75 -0.14 -4.55 9.50
C ALA A 75 -0.51 -4.81 8.04
N ILE A 76 -0.54 -6.09 7.66
CA ILE A 76 -0.80 -6.53 6.28
C ILE A 76 -2.11 -7.28 6.28
N TYR A 77 -3.05 -6.80 5.45
CA TYR A 77 -4.36 -7.40 5.29
C TYR A 77 -4.52 -7.93 3.88
N SER A 78 -4.97 -9.17 3.71
CA SER A 78 -5.37 -9.71 2.42
C SER A 78 -6.84 -9.43 2.13
N LEU A 79 -7.16 -9.30 0.84
CA LEU A 79 -8.53 -9.21 0.34
C LEU A 79 -8.64 -10.04 -0.93
N THR A 80 -9.56 -11.02 -0.92
CA THR A 80 -9.91 -11.79 -2.11
C THR A 80 -10.80 -10.96 -3.02
N ILE A 81 -10.45 -10.90 -4.30
CA ILE A 81 -11.19 -10.15 -5.33
C ILE A 81 -11.47 -11.02 -6.54
N THR A 82 -12.40 -10.59 -7.38
CA THR A 82 -12.72 -11.24 -8.65
C THR A 82 -11.71 -10.86 -9.73
N GLN A 83 -11.62 -11.69 -10.79
CA GLN A 83 -10.79 -11.39 -11.95
C GLN A 83 -11.15 -10.03 -12.59
N ASN A 84 -12.43 -9.67 -12.62
CA ASN A 84 -12.88 -8.40 -13.20
C ASN A 84 -12.45 -7.20 -12.37
N GLU A 85 -12.50 -7.30 -11.04
CA GLU A 85 -11.98 -6.27 -10.14
C GLU A 85 -10.46 -6.12 -10.26
N LYS A 86 -9.73 -7.23 -10.41
CA LYS A 86 -8.27 -7.21 -10.63
C LYS A 86 -7.90 -6.47 -11.92
N VAL A 87 -8.58 -6.78 -13.03
CA VAL A 87 -8.33 -6.11 -14.32
C VAL A 87 -8.54 -4.60 -14.20
N LYS A 88 -9.62 -4.16 -13.55
CA LYS A 88 -9.87 -2.73 -13.33
C LYS A 88 -8.80 -2.08 -12.46
N LEU A 89 -8.39 -2.74 -11.38
CA LEU A 89 -7.31 -2.23 -10.53
C LEU A 89 -6.00 -2.08 -11.32
N ASP A 90 -5.65 -3.06 -12.15
CA ASP A 90 -4.47 -3.00 -13.00
C ASP A 90 -4.53 -1.85 -14.00
N GLU A 91 -5.68 -1.64 -14.65
CA GLU A 91 -5.89 -0.51 -15.57
C GLU A 91 -5.74 0.85 -14.87
N LEU A 92 -6.29 1.00 -13.66
CA LEU A 92 -6.20 2.23 -12.87
C LEU A 92 -4.75 2.52 -12.46
N ILE A 93 -4.05 1.53 -11.92
CA ILE A 93 -2.64 1.64 -11.53
C ILE A 93 -1.76 1.93 -12.74
N TYR A 94 -1.97 1.24 -13.86
CA TYR A 94 -1.22 1.47 -15.10
C TYR A 94 -1.40 2.90 -15.61
N LYS A 95 -2.63 3.43 -15.60
CA LYS A 95 -2.92 4.82 -16.00
C LYS A 95 -2.21 5.81 -15.08
N MET A 96 -2.26 5.58 -13.76
CA MET A 96 -1.56 6.44 -12.80
C MET A 96 -0.03 6.39 -12.95
N GLU A 97 0.50 5.22 -13.30
CA GLU A 97 1.92 5.01 -13.55
C GLU A 97 2.40 5.70 -14.84
N ALA A 98 1.62 5.60 -15.92
CA ALA A 98 1.92 6.25 -17.20
C ALA A 98 1.95 7.78 -17.06
N ASP A 99 1.00 8.35 -16.32
CA ASP A 99 0.85 9.79 -16.17
C ASP A 99 1.34 10.31 -14.81
N LYS A 100 2.37 9.71 -14.20
CA LYS A 100 2.89 10.10 -12.87
C LYS A 100 2.96 11.62 -12.66
N GLN A 101 3.38 12.40 -13.66
CA GLN A 101 3.57 13.85 -13.52
C GLN A 101 2.30 14.64 -13.20
N ILE A 102 1.11 14.15 -13.57
CA ILE A 102 -0.17 14.86 -13.33
C ILE A 102 -0.72 14.62 -11.92
N TRP A 103 -0.26 13.56 -11.25
CA TRP A 103 -0.74 13.16 -9.93
C TRP A 103 0.08 13.80 -8.82
N HIS A 104 -0.60 14.51 -7.93
CA HIS A 104 0.01 15.29 -6.87
C HIS A 104 -0.51 14.88 -5.49
N TYR A 105 0.27 15.17 -4.46
CA TYR A 105 -0.14 14.89 -3.08
C TYR A 105 -1.06 15.99 -2.54
N ASN A 106 -2.15 15.58 -1.88
CA ASN A 106 -3.17 16.50 -1.36
C ASN A 106 -2.91 16.92 0.10
N PHE A 107 -1.91 17.77 0.35
CA PHE A 107 -1.57 18.23 1.71
C PHE A 107 -2.69 19.03 2.39
N LEU A 108 -3.32 19.94 1.64
CA LEU A 108 -4.44 20.72 2.17
C LEU A 108 -5.66 19.81 2.42
N GLY A 109 -5.79 18.70 1.68
CA GLY A 109 -6.80 17.66 1.85
C GLY A 109 -6.73 16.99 3.21
N LEU A 110 -5.52 16.77 3.74
CA LEU A 110 -5.35 16.24 5.10
C LEU A 110 -5.88 17.21 6.16
N ILE A 111 -5.69 18.51 5.96
CA ILE A 111 -6.16 19.54 6.88
C ILE A 111 -7.69 19.62 6.83
N THR A 112 -8.27 19.66 5.63
CA THR A 112 -9.73 19.71 5.47
C THR A 112 -10.39 18.43 6.00
N ALA A 113 -9.80 17.26 5.75
CA ALA A 113 -10.28 15.99 6.27
C ALA A 113 -10.27 15.94 7.80
N PHE A 114 -9.24 16.49 8.44
CA PHE A 114 -9.18 16.62 9.90
C PHE A 114 -10.33 17.46 10.49
N PHE A 115 -10.77 18.49 9.75
CA PHE A 115 -11.93 19.31 10.12
C PHE A 115 -13.26 18.76 9.59
N GLU A 116 -13.29 17.54 9.05
CA GLU A 116 -14.46 16.92 8.40
C GLU A 116 -15.05 17.74 7.24
N ILE A 117 -14.22 18.58 6.61
CA ILE A 117 -14.58 19.39 5.46
C ILE A 117 -14.31 18.58 4.20
N ASN A 118 -15.38 18.24 3.47
CA ASN A 118 -15.24 17.61 2.16
C ASN A 118 -14.57 18.59 1.18
N TRP A 119 -13.34 18.27 0.79
CA TRP A 119 -12.60 19.02 -0.21
C TRP A 119 -11.84 18.07 -1.14
N ASP A 120 -12.34 17.97 -2.36
CA ASP A 120 -11.73 17.20 -3.43
C ASP A 120 -11.08 18.13 -4.45
N ARG A 121 -9.90 17.73 -4.92
CA ARG A 121 -9.18 18.40 -6.00
C ARG A 121 -8.73 17.36 -7.02
N GLU A 122 -9.01 17.63 -8.29
CA GLU A 122 -8.66 16.71 -9.38
C GLU A 122 -7.16 16.39 -9.37
N ASN A 123 -6.83 15.12 -9.57
CA ASN A 123 -5.48 14.56 -9.56
C ASN A 123 -4.67 14.78 -8.28
N HIS A 124 -5.32 15.14 -7.17
CA HIS A 124 -4.68 15.33 -5.87
C HIS A 124 -5.25 14.35 -4.84
N TYR A 125 -4.41 13.43 -4.38
CA TYR A 125 -4.80 12.46 -3.35
C TYR A 125 -3.80 12.42 -2.19
N PHE A 126 -4.28 12.08 -1.01
CA PHE A 126 -3.45 11.50 0.06
C PHE A 126 -3.66 9.99 0.11
N CYS A 127 -2.87 9.27 0.92
CA CYS A 127 -2.76 7.81 0.86
C CYS A 127 -4.11 7.08 0.97
N SER A 128 -4.93 7.37 1.99
CA SER A 128 -6.22 6.69 2.14
C SER A 128 -7.26 7.13 1.10
N GLN A 129 -7.26 8.41 0.69
CA GLN A 129 -8.12 8.87 -0.41
C GLN A 129 -7.80 8.13 -1.71
N PHE A 130 -6.51 7.92 -2.01
CA PHE A 130 -6.07 7.15 -3.18
C PHE A 130 -6.56 5.70 -3.11
N VAL A 131 -6.30 4.99 -2.00
CA VAL A 131 -6.70 3.58 -1.85
C VAL A 131 -8.23 3.45 -1.93
N ALA A 132 -8.97 4.35 -1.26
CA ALA A 132 -10.43 4.39 -1.35
C ALA A 132 -10.93 4.64 -2.78
N THR A 133 -10.27 5.52 -3.54
CA THR A 133 -10.61 5.83 -4.92
C THR A 133 -10.41 4.63 -5.83
N VAL A 134 -9.23 3.99 -5.84
CA VAL A 134 -8.97 2.85 -6.73
C VAL A 134 -9.86 1.65 -6.40
N LEU A 135 -10.11 1.38 -5.12
CA LEU A 135 -11.03 0.32 -4.71
C LEU A 135 -12.48 0.63 -5.08
N SER A 136 -12.90 1.89 -4.96
CA SER A 136 -14.26 2.31 -5.34
C SER A 136 -14.47 2.25 -6.85
N GLU A 137 -13.50 2.70 -7.65
CA GLU A 137 -13.58 2.66 -9.12
C GLU A 137 -13.51 1.21 -9.65
N ALA A 138 -12.76 0.33 -8.99
CA ALA A 138 -12.78 -1.11 -9.28
C ALA A 138 -14.12 -1.78 -8.92
N GLY A 139 -14.93 -1.15 -8.06
CA GLY A 139 -16.23 -1.67 -7.58
C GLY A 139 -16.13 -2.51 -6.31
N ILE A 140 -14.96 -2.54 -5.67
CA ILE A 140 -14.64 -3.34 -4.48
C ILE A 140 -15.13 -2.63 -3.21
N PHE A 141 -14.95 -1.31 -3.14
CA PHE A 141 -15.28 -0.50 -1.98
C PHE A 141 -16.51 0.38 -2.26
N LYS A 142 -17.48 0.40 -1.33
CA LYS A 142 -18.69 1.21 -1.45
C LYS A 142 -18.88 1.99 -0.15
N THR A 143 -19.08 3.30 -0.27
CA THR A 143 -19.24 4.17 0.88
C THR A 143 -20.19 5.31 0.58
N ASN A 144 -20.90 5.77 1.62
CA ASN A 144 -21.70 7.00 1.57
C ASN A 144 -20.88 8.22 2.04
N LYS A 145 -19.69 8.00 2.59
CA LYS A 145 -18.78 9.04 3.07
C LYS A 145 -17.90 9.51 1.90
N PRO A 146 -17.68 10.82 1.70
CA PRO A 146 -16.79 11.32 0.66
C PRO A 146 -15.41 10.69 0.74
N LEU A 147 -14.81 10.33 -0.40
CA LEU A 147 -13.51 9.65 -0.46
C LEU A 147 -12.39 10.50 0.17
N SER A 148 -12.49 11.83 0.07
CA SER A 148 -11.63 12.81 0.76
C SER A 148 -11.70 12.78 2.29
N LEU A 149 -12.65 12.06 2.88
CA LEU A 149 -12.81 11.91 4.31
C LEU A 149 -12.54 10.48 4.80
N ILE A 150 -12.27 9.54 3.88
CA ILE A 150 -12.04 8.13 4.20
C ILE A 150 -10.69 7.96 4.89
N SER A 151 -10.72 7.34 6.08
CA SER A 151 -9.54 6.90 6.82
C SER A 151 -9.14 5.48 6.41
N PRO A 152 -7.89 5.05 6.68
CA PRO A 152 -7.48 3.65 6.48
C PRO A 152 -8.40 2.64 7.19
N MET A 153 -8.87 2.97 8.40
CA MET A 153 -9.75 2.09 9.17
C MET A 153 -11.14 1.97 8.55
N ASP A 154 -11.70 3.06 8.00
CA ASP A 154 -12.99 3.02 7.28
C ASP A 154 -12.95 2.01 6.12
N ILE A 155 -11.79 1.87 5.45
CA ILE A 155 -11.58 0.90 4.37
C ILE A 155 -11.58 -0.52 4.92
N LEU A 156 -10.79 -0.78 5.96
CA LEU A 156 -10.65 -2.10 6.57
C LEU A 156 -11.97 -2.60 7.19
N GLU A 157 -12.72 -1.73 7.85
CA GLU A 157 -13.99 -2.10 8.50
C GLU A 157 -15.11 -2.38 7.48
N SER A 158 -15.04 -1.76 6.30
CA SER A 158 -16.03 -1.96 5.23
C SER A 158 -15.75 -3.19 4.38
N LEU A 159 -14.53 -3.71 4.38
CA LEU A 159 -14.10 -4.81 3.53
C LEU A 159 -13.87 -6.06 4.39
N SER A 160 -14.15 -7.23 3.83
CA SER A 160 -13.88 -8.52 4.49
C SER A 160 -12.39 -8.88 4.43
N CYS A 161 -11.54 -7.99 4.94
CA CYS A 161 -10.11 -8.14 4.97
C CYS A 161 -9.67 -9.16 6.05
N LYS A 162 -8.66 -9.96 5.74
CA LYS A 162 -8.02 -10.88 6.70
C LYS A 162 -6.65 -10.34 7.10
N LEU A 163 -6.40 -10.20 8.40
CA LEU A 163 -5.07 -9.88 8.90
C LEU A 163 -4.13 -11.07 8.63
N GLU A 164 -3.12 -10.87 7.79
CA GLU A 164 -2.10 -11.88 7.49
C GLU A 164 -0.87 -11.73 8.39
N TYR A 165 -0.53 -10.50 8.75
CA TYR A 165 0.67 -10.21 9.54
C TYR A 165 0.55 -8.88 10.29
N GLU A 166 1.13 -8.82 11.49
CA GLU A 166 1.34 -7.58 12.26
C GLU A 166 2.70 -7.66 12.97
N GLY A 167 3.55 -6.64 12.79
CA GLY A 167 4.92 -6.64 13.29
C GLY A 167 5.81 -5.69 12.49
N THR A 168 7.08 -6.01 12.31
CA THR A 168 7.98 -5.20 11.48
C THR A 168 7.96 -5.69 10.04
N LEU A 169 8.08 -4.77 9.06
CA LEU A 169 8.13 -5.19 7.66
C LEU A 169 9.40 -6.01 7.35
N PHE A 170 10.48 -5.80 8.10
CA PHE A 170 11.69 -6.63 8.02
C PHE A 170 11.38 -8.10 8.30
N ASP A 171 10.72 -8.40 9.42
CA ASP A 171 10.42 -9.78 9.80
C ASP A 171 9.47 -10.44 8.79
N TYR A 172 8.46 -9.70 8.30
CA TYR A 172 7.58 -10.18 7.24
C TYR A 172 8.36 -10.56 5.97
N SER A 173 9.29 -9.71 5.52
CA SER A 173 10.10 -9.98 4.32
C SER A 173 10.97 -11.23 4.47
N GLN A 174 11.48 -11.48 5.68
CA GLN A 174 12.26 -12.66 5.99
C GLN A 174 11.39 -13.93 5.95
N ASP A 175 10.19 -13.87 6.53
CA ASP A 175 9.25 -14.99 6.50
C ASP A 175 8.80 -15.35 5.07
N GLN A 176 8.58 -14.35 4.20
CA GLN A 176 8.28 -14.59 2.78
C GLN A 176 9.46 -15.25 2.05
N SER A 177 10.69 -14.81 2.32
CA SER A 177 11.87 -15.43 1.70
C SER A 177 12.05 -16.90 2.14
N LEU A 178 11.78 -17.20 3.40
CA LEU A 178 11.89 -18.56 3.96
C LEU A 178 10.79 -19.47 3.42
N SER A 179 9.55 -18.96 3.30
CA SER A 179 8.44 -19.74 2.74
C SER A 179 8.68 -20.10 1.27
N GLN A 180 9.23 -19.18 0.47
CA GLN A 180 9.63 -19.43 -0.92
C GLN A 180 10.76 -20.47 -1.02
N LEU A 181 11.76 -20.42 -0.13
CA LEU A 181 12.85 -21.40 -0.07
C LEU A 181 12.35 -22.81 0.31
N LEU A 182 11.37 -22.90 1.21
CA LEU A 182 10.77 -24.17 1.65
C LEU A 182 9.81 -24.77 0.61
N HIS A 183 9.22 -23.96 -0.27
CA HIS A 183 8.36 -24.44 -1.36
C HIS A 183 9.12 -24.96 -2.60
N TYR A 184 10.45 -24.82 -2.64
CA TYR A 184 11.28 -25.34 -3.72
C TYR A 184 11.65 -26.81 -3.47
N PRO A 185 11.31 -27.78 -4.35
CA PRO A 185 11.71 -29.17 -4.15
C PRO A 185 13.23 -29.28 -4.28
N SER A 186 13.87 -29.75 -3.21
CA SER A 186 15.32 -29.98 -3.15
C SER A 186 15.77 -30.96 -4.25
N SER A 187 16.24 -30.43 -5.37
CA SER A 187 16.83 -31.23 -6.45
C SER A 187 18.23 -30.72 -6.77
N THR A 188 19.16 -30.94 -5.84
CA THR A 188 20.59 -30.92 -6.14
C THR A 188 21.21 -32.27 -5.79
N LYS A 189 21.10 -33.21 -6.74
CA LYS A 189 22.07 -34.33 -6.82
C LYS A 189 23.44 -33.71 -7.12
N LEU A 190 24.28 -33.62 -6.09
CA LEU A 190 25.72 -33.44 -6.25
C LEU A 190 26.26 -34.58 -7.13
N LYS A 191 26.56 -34.29 -8.40
CA LYS A 191 27.43 -35.14 -9.21
C LYS A 191 28.83 -35.10 -8.58
N LYS A 192 29.19 -36.17 -7.87
CA LYS A 192 30.59 -36.46 -7.51
C LYS A 192 31.42 -36.45 -8.81
N LYS A 193 32.33 -35.46 -8.93
CA LYS A 193 33.44 -35.53 -9.89
C LYS A 193 34.34 -36.67 -9.44
N ASN A 194 34.39 -37.74 -10.22
CA ASN A 194 35.43 -38.75 -10.09
C ASN A 194 36.74 -38.16 -10.61
N PHE A 195 37.77 -38.22 -9.78
CA PHE A 195 39.16 -38.02 -10.18
C PHE A 195 39.59 -39.21 -11.04
N SER A 196 40.21 -38.91 -12.17
CA SER A 196 41.12 -39.81 -12.91
C SER A 196 42.22 -38.94 -13.49
#